data_AF-A0A963LUY9-F1
#
_entry.id   AF-A0A963LUY9-F1
#
_cell.length_a   1.000
_cell.length_b   1.000
_cell.length_c   1.000
_cell.angle_alpha   90.00
_cell.angle_beta   90.00
_cell.angle_gamma   90.00
#
_symmetry.space_group_name_H-M   'P 1'
#
loop_
_entity.id
_entity.type
_entity.pdbx_description
1 polymer ?
#
loop_
_entity_poly.entity_id
_entity_poly.type
_entity_poly.pdbx_seq_one_letter_code
_entity_poly.pdbx_strand_id
1 'polypeptide(L)'
;MSAVHRIVAPAVPDLPSASWSNGWRIGDEVVLSGMTAHPASRDAAAAGQPLDTYEQTLRVLGKIAALVEAAGGHRHNITKTVVYVTDIADKDAVGRA
;
A
#
# COMPACT_ATOMS: atom_id res chain seq x y z
N MET A 1 -16.22 -22.27 8.44
CA MET A 1 -15.85 -21.25 7.43
C MET A 1 -15.21 -20.09 8.16
N SER A 2 -14.02 -19.64 7.74
CA SER A 2 -13.41 -18.43 8.28
C SER A 2 -14.24 -17.22 7.88
N ALA A 3 -14.48 -16.28 8.81
CA ALA A 3 -15.18 -15.05 8.50
C ALA A 3 -14.33 -14.18 7.54
N VAL A 4 -14.97 -13.67 6.50
CA VAL A 4 -14.35 -12.80 5.49
C VAL A 4 -14.84 -11.38 5.71
N HIS A 5 -13.92 -10.45 5.94
CA HIS A 5 -14.22 -9.05 6.18
C HIS A 5 -13.48 -8.17 5.18
N ARG A 6 -14.20 -7.31 4.46
CA ARG A 6 -13.55 -6.27 3.65
C ARG A 6 -12.95 -5.23 4.59
N ILE A 7 -11.70 -4.88 4.36
CA ILE A 7 -11.01 -3.84 5.12
C ILE A 7 -11.44 -2.48 4.56
N VAL A 8 -11.83 -1.55 5.43
CA VAL A 8 -12.19 -0.18 5.05
C VAL A 8 -11.25 0.79 5.75
N ALA A 9 -10.38 1.44 4.98
CA ALA A 9 -9.42 2.42 5.48
C ALA A 9 -9.69 3.79 4.82
N PRO A 10 -10.10 4.84 5.56
CA PRO A 10 -10.38 6.16 4.98
C PRO A 10 -9.20 6.77 4.22
N ALA A 11 -7.96 6.49 4.65
CA ALA A 11 -6.74 6.94 3.97
C ALA A 11 -6.44 6.19 2.66
N VAL A 12 -7.08 5.04 2.43
CA VAL A 12 -6.88 4.18 1.26
C VAL A 12 -8.24 3.67 0.77
N PRO A 13 -9.13 4.57 0.29
CA PRO A 13 -10.49 4.20 -0.06
C PRO A 13 -10.52 3.28 -1.29
N ASP A 14 -11.42 2.31 -1.27
CA ASP A 14 -11.80 1.59 -2.48
C ASP A 14 -12.46 2.55 -3.47
N LEU A 15 -12.17 2.37 -4.76
CA LEU A 15 -12.87 3.10 -5.81
C LEU A 15 -14.12 2.34 -6.22
N PRO A 16 -15.31 2.97 -6.28
CA PRO A 16 -16.54 2.28 -6.70
C PRO A 16 -16.47 1.62 -8.08
N SER A 17 -15.59 2.12 -8.96
CA SER A 17 -15.35 1.60 -10.30
C SER A 17 -14.29 0.50 -10.37
N ALA A 18 -13.56 0.22 -9.29
CA ALA A 18 -12.54 -0.82 -9.27
C ALA A 18 -13.18 -2.20 -9.27
N SER A 19 -12.55 -3.14 -9.99
CA SER A 19 -12.90 -4.57 -9.97
C SER A 19 -12.19 -5.36 -8.87
N TRP A 20 -11.60 -4.66 -7.89
CA TRP A 20 -10.86 -5.23 -6.76
C TRP A 20 -11.21 -4.51 -5.46
N SER A 21 -10.78 -5.07 -4.33
CA SER A 21 -10.78 -4.39 -3.03
C SER A 21 -9.35 -4.20 -2.53
N ASN A 22 -9.08 -3.09 -1.86
CA ASN A 22 -7.75 -2.76 -1.35
C ASN A 22 -7.26 -3.78 -0.31
N GLY A 23 -8.17 -4.37 0.48
CA GLY A 23 -7.82 -5.46 1.38
C GLY A 23 -9.00 -6.29 1.90
N TRP A 24 -8.69 -7.54 2.21
CA TRP A 24 -9.57 -8.48 2.90
C TRP A 24 -8.88 -9.05 4.13
N ARG A 25 -9.63 -9.23 5.22
CA ARG A 25 -9.23 -10.07 6.35
C ARG A 25 -10.00 -11.39 6.26
N ILE A 26 -9.27 -12.49 6.18
CA ILE A 26 -9.80 -13.85 6.04
C ILE A 26 -9.28 -14.67 7.24
N GLY A 27 -10.09 -14.78 8.29
CA GLY A 27 -9.58 -15.27 9.58
C GLY A 27 -8.47 -14.36 10.12
N ASP A 28 -7.25 -14.89 10.24
CA ASP A 28 -6.07 -14.19 10.73
C ASP A 28 -5.18 -13.65 9.60
N GLU A 29 -5.52 -13.93 8.34
CA GLU A 29 -4.74 -13.50 7.18
C GLU A 29 -5.30 -12.19 6.60
N VAL A 30 -4.39 -11.27 6.26
CA VAL A 30 -4.71 -10.02 5.58
C VAL A 30 -4.16 -10.08 4.16
N VAL A 31 -5.05 -10.06 3.18
CA VAL A 31 -4.72 -10.08 1.75
C VAL A 31 -4.93 -8.67 1.20
N LEU A 32 -3.87 -8.04 0.71
CA LEU A 32 -3.90 -6.68 0.17
C LEU A 32 -3.69 -6.69 -1.33
N SER A 33 -4.36 -5.76 -2.01
CA SER A 33 -4.02 -5.40 -3.38
C SER A 33 -2.68 -4.66 -3.41
N GLY A 34 -2.01 -4.64 -4.58
CA GLY A 34 -0.76 -3.90 -4.76
C GLY A 34 -0.96 -2.40 -4.54
N MET A 35 -0.18 -1.81 -3.63
CA MET A 35 -0.24 -0.38 -3.31
C MET A 35 0.80 0.41 -4.10
N THR A 36 0.41 1.60 -4.55
CA THR A 36 1.30 2.56 -5.24
C THR A 36 1.26 3.92 -4.56
N ALA A 37 2.20 4.80 -4.91
CA ALA A 37 2.23 6.18 -4.41
C ALA A 37 1.16 7.09 -5.06
N HIS A 38 0.39 6.62 -6.05
CA HIS A 38 -0.70 7.39 -6.65
C HIS A 38 -1.83 7.65 -5.63
N PRO A 39 -2.47 8.83 -5.57
CA PRO A 39 -2.30 9.99 -6.46
C PRO A 39 -1.16 10.93 -6.09
N ALA A 40 -0.53 10.78 -4.91
CA ALA A 40 0.50 11.70 -4.44
C ALA A 40 1.67 11.84 -5.42
N SER A 41 2.11 10.75 -6.07
CA SER A 41 3.15 10.81 -7.10
C SER A 41 2.73 11.62 -8.34
N ARG A 42 1.47 11.48 -8.78
CA ARG A 42 0.90 12.27 -9.89
C ARG A 42 0.84 13.75 -9.54
N ASP A 43 0.32 14.06 -8.35
CA ASP A 43 0.12 15.44 -7.93
C ASP A 43 1.46 16.16 -7.73
N ALA A 44 2.45 15.47 -7.15
CA ALA A 44 3.81 15.99 -6.99
C ALA A 44 4.48 16.25 -8.35
N ALA A 45 4.34 15.33 -9.31
CA ALA A 45 4.82 15.54 -10.68
C ALA A 45 4.14 16.73 -11.37
N ALA A 46 2.82 16.89 -11.22
CA ALA A 46 2.08 18.04 -11.76
C ALA A 46 2.52 19.38 -11.14
N ALA A 47 2.99 19.37 -9.90
CA ALA A 47 3.57 20.52 -9.22
C ALA A 47 5.05 20.78 -9.59
N GLY A 48 5.65 20.00 -10.49
CA GLY A 48 7.06 20.12 -10.87
C GLY A 48 8.05 19.59 -9.82
N GLN A 49 7.57 18.78 -8.87
CA GLN A 49 8.37 18.18 -7.80
C GLN A 49 8.07 16.67 -7.71
N PRO A 50 8.45 15.87 -8.72
CA PRO A 50 8.13 14.45 -8.73
C PRO A 50 8.76 13.72 -7.54
N LEU A 51 8.02 12.78 -6.95
CA LEU A 51 8.52 11.96 -5.85
C LEU A 51 9.57 10.96 -6.36
N ASP A 52 10.69 10.87 -5.66
CA ASP A 52 11.69 9.83 -5.93
C ASP A 52 11.21 8.45 -5.43
N THR A 53 11.95 7.37 -5.74
CA THR A 53 11.54 6.01 -5.38
C THR A 53 11.51 5.78 -3.86
N TYR A 54 12.36 6.47 -3.09
CA TYR A 54 12.34 6.39 -1.63
C TYR A 54 11.06 7.04 -1.07
N GLU A 55 10.73 8.25 -1.53
CA GLU A 55 9.52 8.97 -1.14
C GLU A 55 8.26 8.22 -1.54
N GLN A 56 8.22 7.65 -2.75
CA GLN A 56 7.12 6.79 -3.18
C GLN A 56 6.99 5.55 -2.30
N THR A 57 8.11 4.90 -1.94
CA THR A 57 8.11 3.72 -1.07
C THR A 57 7.53 4.06 0.31
N LEU A 58 7.90 5.19 0.91
CA LEU A 58 7.31 5.63 2.18
C LEU A 58 5.80 5.84 2.08
N ARG A 59 5.28 6.38 0.97
CA ARG A 59 3.83 6.50 0.76
C ARG A 59 3.16 5.13 0.64
N VAL A 60 3.79 4.19 -0.06
CA VAL A 60 3.29 2.82 -0.22
C VAL A 60 3.24 2.10 1.13
N LEU A 61 4.34 2.13 1.90
CA LEU A 61 4.41 1.53 3.23
C LEU A 61 3.39 2.15 4.19
N GLY A 62 3.17 3.47 4.12
CA GLY A 62 2.12 4.14 4.89
C GLY A 62 0.71 3.64 4.57
N LYS A 63 0.40 3.38 3.29
CA LYS A 63 -0.89 2.80 2.90
C LYS A 63 -1.06 1.36 3.38
N ILE A 64 0.00 0.55 3.27
CA ILE A 64 -0.01 -0.83 3.78
C ILE A 64 -0.25 -0.82 5.30
N ALA A 65 0.44 0.05 6.03
CA ALA A 65 0.23 0.20 7.47
C ALA A 65 -1.22 0.59 7.80
N ALA A 66 -1.80 1.58 7.11
CA ALA A 66 -3.18 2.00 7.32
C ALA A 66 -4.20 0.86 7.07
N LEU A 67 -3.96 0.01 6.05
CA LEU A 67 -4.81 -1.15 5.78
C LEU A 67 -4.68 -2.23 6.86
N VAL A 68 -3.47 -2.50 7.34
CA VAL A 68 -3.23 -3.48 8.42
C VAL A 68 -3.84 -2.98 9.73
N GLU A 69 -3.71 -1.69 10.05
CA GLU A 69 -4.35 -1.07 11.21
C GLU A 69 -5.88 -1.13 11.13
N ALA A 70 -6.45 -0.84 9.95
CA ALA A 70 -7.90 -0.96 9.73
C ALA A 70 -8.41 -2.42 9.81
N ALA A 71 -7.53 -3.41 9.63
CA ALA A 71 -7.82 -4.82 9.87
C ALA A 71 -7.72 -5.23 11.35
N GLY A 72 -7.30 -4.32 12.25
CA GLY A 72 -7.08 -4.56 13.67
C GLY A 72 -5.66 -5.00 14.04
N GLY A 73 -4.70 -4.91 13.11
CA GLY A 73 -3.30 -5.26 13.33
C GLY A 73 -2.37 -4.05 13.51
N HIS A 74 -1.09 -4.28 13.31
CA HIS A 74 -0.03 -3.28 13.32
C HIS A 74 1.11 -3.66 12.35
N ARG A 75 2.06 -2.75 12.10
CA ARG A 75 3.19 -2.96 11.16
C ARG A 75 3.98 -4.26 11.35
N HIS A 76 4.17 -4.74 12.58
CA HIS A 76 4.90 -6.00 12.84
C HIS A 76 4.14 -7.27 12.41
N ASN A 77 2.89 -7.15 11.95
CA ASN A 77 2.15 -8.27 11.35
C ASN A 77 2.48 -8.44 9.86
N ILE A 78 3.24 -7.52 9.24
CA ILE A 78 3.67 -7.64 7.85
C ILE A 78 4.81 -8.66 7.80
N THR A 79 4.50 -9.87 7.33
CA THR A 79 5.46 -10.98 7.23
C THR A 79 6.19 -11.01 5.89
N LYS A 80 5.61 -10.42 4.85
CA LYS A 80 6.17 -10.39 3.50
C LYS A 80 5.68 -9.18 2.72
N THR A 81 6.58 -8.56 1.97
CA THR A 81 6.25 -7.63 0.89
C THR A 81 6.79 -8.17 -0.43
N VAL A 82 6.06 -7.93 -1.53
CA VAL A 82 6.55 -8.15 -2.89
C VAL A 82 6.67 -6.78 -3.54
N VAL A 83 7.90 -6.37 -3.85
CA VAL A 83 8.18 -5.04 -4.39
C VAL A 83 8.48 -5.16 -5.87
N TYR A 84 7.69 -4.47 -6.68
CA TYR A 84 7.93 -4.31 -8.12
C TYR A 84 8.46 -2.90 -8.35
N VAL A 85 9.68 -2.80 -8.88
CA VAL A 85 10.31 -1.55 -9.29
C VAL A 85 10.36 -1.47 -10.80
N THR A 86 10.27 -0.26 -11.35
CA THR A 86 10.46 -0.02 -12.78
C THR A 86 11.93 0.02 -13.17
N ASP A 87 12.80 0.42 -12.23
CA ASP A 87 14.25 0.38 -12.37
C ASP A 87 14.86 -0.40 -11.19
N ILE A 88 15.65 -1.43 -11.49
CA ILE A 88 16.28 -2.27 -10.46
C ILE A 88 17.39 -1.53 -9.69
N ALA A 89 17.94 -0.45 -10.25
CA ALA A 89 18.91 0.40 -9.57
C ALA A 89 18.34 1.02 -8.28
N ASP A 90 17.01 1.17 -8.19
CA ASP A 90 16.34 1.79 -7.05
C ASP A 90 16.16 0.88 -5.84
N LYS A 91 16.60 -0.39 -5.91
CA LYS A 91 16.44 -1.36 -4.81
C LYS A 91 16.95 -0.84 -3.46
N ASP A 92 18.00 -0.03 -3.46
CA ASP A 92 18.60 0.52 -2.23
C ASP A 92 17.81 1.71 -1.69
N ALA A 93 17.15 2.48 -2.57
CA ALA A 93 16.20 3.52 -2.17
C ALA A 93 14.96 2.90 -1.53
N VAL A 94 14.47 1.78 -2.07
CA VAL A 94 13.40 0.98 -1.45
C VAL A 94 13.84 0.45 -0.09
N GLY A 95 15.04 -0.14 0.01
CA GLY A 95 15.54 -0.73 1.26
C GLY A 95 15.79 0.28 2.38
N ARG A 96 15.98 1.56 2.05
CA ARG A 96 16.17 2.65 3.02
C ARG A 96 14.84 3.14 3.63
N ALA A 97 13.73 2.99 2.90
CA ALA A 97 12.40 3.44 3.31
C ALA A 97 11.80 2.53 4.39
#